data_AF-I5C2B8-F1
#
_entry.id   AF-I5C2B8-F1
#
_cell.length_a   1.000
_cell.length_b   1.000
_cell.length_c   1.000
_cell.angle_alpha   90.00
_cell.angle_beta   90.00
_cell.angle_gamma   90.00
#
_symmetry.space_group_name_H-M   'P 1'
#
loop_
_entity.id
_entity.type
_entity.pdbx_description
1 polymer ?
#
loop_
_entity_poly.entity_id
_entity_poly.type
_entity_poly.pdbx_seq_one_letter_code
_entity_poly.pdbx_strand_id
1 'polypeptide(L)'
;MFKKTLRLRLRLMKKISGKFDMKKIGIIGFGWLGEPLGHHLKEAGYTVVGSCTSEQKKERLWADGLHAVYFKLSLIRRAWRIRHFFRWMCWS
;
A
#
# COMPACT_ATOMS: atom_id res chain seq x y z
N MET A 1 35.66 -0.66 32.32
CA MET A 1 34.30 -0.06 32.27
C MET A 1 33.75 0.10 30.84
N PHE A 2 34.55 0.55 29.87
CA PHE A 2 34.15 0.84 28.47
C PHE A 2 33.56 -0.34 27.66
N LYS A 3 34.05 -1.57 27.89
CA LYS A 3 33.63 -2.77 27.14
C LYS A 3 32.18 -3.22 27.44
N LYS A 4 31.58 -2.84 28.57
CA LYS A 4 30.17 -3.19 28.90
C LYS A 4 29.21 -2.28 28.13
N THR A 5 29.52 -0.99 28.05
CA THR A 5 28.71 0.03 27.37
C THR A 5 28.65 -0.22 25.85
N LEU A 6 29.79 -0.57 25.24
CA LEU A 6 29.84 -0.90 23.81
C LEU A 6 29.00 -2.15 23.49
N ARG A 7 29.06 -3.17 24.36
CA ARG A 7 28.31 -4.42 24.17
C ARG A 7 26.80 -4.21 24.28
N LEU A 8 26.36 -3.38 25.24
CA LEU A 8 24.96 -3.00 25.40
C LEU A 8 24.45 -2.20 24.20
N ARG A 9 25.26 -1.24 23.70
CA ARG A 9 24.93 -0.46 22.50
C ARG A 9 24.81 -1.35 21.26
N LEU A 10 25.74 -2.28 21.05
CA LEU A 10 25.68 -3.24 19.95
C LEU A 10 24.47 -4.17 20.03
N ARG A 11 24.10 -4.62 21.25
CA ARG A 11 22.88 -5.42 21.49
C ARG A 11 21.61 -4.62 21.19
N LEU A 12 21.57 -3.35 21.60
CA LEU A 12 20.45 -2.47 21.36
C LEU A 12 20.30 -2.18 19.86
N MET A 13 21.39 -1.91 19.15
CA MET A 13 21.38 -1.70 17.70
C MET A 13 20.90 -2.94 16.92
N LYS A 14 21.37 -4.15 17.29
CA LYS A 14 20.85 -5.41 16.71
C LYS A 14 19.37 -5.65 17.03
N LYS A 15 18.93 -5.29 18.24
CA LYS A 15 17.53 -5.43 18.66
C LYS A 15 16.62 -4.43 17.94
N ILE A 16 17.10 -3.23 17.63
CA ILE A 16 16.37 -2.22 16.87
C ILE A 16 16.33 -2.61 15.38
N SER A 17 17.44 -3.07 14.81
CA SER A 17 17.48 -3.45 13.39
C SER A 17 16.60 -4.66 13.06
N GLY A 18 16.48 -5.63 14.00
CA GLY A 18 15.59 -6.78 13.84
C GLY A 18 14.10 -6.50 14.07
N LYS A 19 13.73 -5.25 14.40
CA LYS A 19 12.36 -4.85 14.74
C LYS A 19 11.75 -3.82 13.79
N PHE A 20 12.48 -3.41 12.76
CA PHE A 20 11.90 -2.69 11.64
C PHE A 20 11.20 -3.70 10.73
N ASP A 21 9.98 -4.08 11.11
CA ASP A 21 9.06 -4.66 10.16
C ASP A 21 8.95 -3.67 8.99
N MET A 22 9.44 -4.07 7.81
CA MET A 22 9.15 -3.35 6.58
C MET A 22 7.63 -3.25 6.47
N LYS A 23 7.09 -2.07 6.80
CA LYS A 23 5.65 -1.89 6.95
C LYS A 23 5.00 -2.20 5.61
N LYS A 24 4.15 -3.23 5.60
CA LYS A 24 3.42 -3.69 4.42
C LYS A 24 2.13 -2.88 4.31
N ILE A 25 1.88 -2.29 3.15
CA ILE A 25 0.70 -1.48 2.87
C ILE A 25 -0.10 -2.13 1.74
N GLY A 26 -1.40 -2.33 1.99
CA GLY A 26 -2.37 -2.80 1.00
C GLY A 26 -3.20 -1.63 0.44
N ILE A 27 -3.29 -1.50 -0.89
CA ILE A 27 -4.11 -0.47 -1.56
C ILE A 27 -5.24 -1.12 -2.36
N ILE A 28 -6.49 -0.81 -2.02
CA ILE A 28 -7.63 -1.27 -2.81
C ILE A 28 -7.84 -0.33 -3.98
N GLY A 29 -7.55 -0.80 -5.20
CA GLY A 29 -7.69 -0.02 -6.43
C GLY A 29 -6.47 0.84 -6.78
N PHE A 30 -5.59 0.29 -7.61
CA PHE A 30 -4.57 1.03 -8.37
C PHE A 30 -5.22 1.74 -9.56
N GLY A 31 -6.11 2.69 -9.24
CA GLY A 31 -6.68 3.65 -10.20
C GLY A 31 -5.80 4.88 -10.36
N TRP A 32 -6.41 6.00 -10.71
CA TRP A 32 -5.74 7.29 -10.89
C TRP A 32 -4.99 7.79 -9.64
N LEU A 33 -5.46 7.45 -8.43
CA LEU A 33 -4.80 7.83 -7.17
C LEU A 33 -3.94 6.70 -6.57
N GLY A 34 -4.43 5.48 -6.62
CA GLY A 34 -3.76 4.35 -5.96
C GLY A 34 -2.41 4.01 -6.57
N GLU A 35 -2.27 4.16 -7.89
CA GLU A 35 -1.02 3.90 -8.61
C GLU A 35 0.10 4.88 -8.25
N PRO A 36 -0.05 6.22 -8.37
CA PRO A 36 1.00 7.15 -7.95
C PRO A 36 1.30 7.07 -6.45
N LEU A 37 0.29 6.82 -5.60
CA LEU A 37 0.51 6.58 -4.17
C LEU A 37 1.36 5.32 -3.93
N GLY A 38 1.12 4.25 -4.69
CA GLY A 38 1.90 3.02 -4.60
C GLY A 38 3.37 3.22 -4.94
N HIS A 39 3.66 3.99 -5.98
CA HIS A 39 5.03 4.37 -6.31
C HIS A 39 5.70 5.18 -5.21
N HIS A 40 5.04 6.23 -4.73
CA HIS A 40 5.57 7.08 -3.66
C HIS A 40 5.88 6.30 -2.38
N LEU A 41 5.01 5.36 -1.99
CA LEU A 41 5.23 4.52 -0.82
C LEU A 41 6.37 3.52 -1.04
N LYS A 42 6.51 2.95 -2.24
CA LYS A 42 7.67 2.10 -2.55
C LYS A 42 8.99 2.87 -2.47
N GLU A 43 9.03 4.09 -3.00
CA GLU A 43 10.20 4.97 -2.94
C GLU A 43 10.55 5.32 -1.49
N ALA A 44 9.56 5.49 -0.62
CA ALA A 44 9.74 5.68 0.81
C ALA A 44 10.16 4.39 1.58
N GLY A 45 10.39 3.27 0.89
CA GLY A 45 10.88 2.02 1.46
C GLY A 45 9.81 1.08 2.01
N TYR A 46 8.53 1.36 1.74
CA TYR A 46 7.43 0.47 2.12
C TYR A 46 7.28 -0.69 1.14
N THR A 47 6.80 -1.82 1.63
CA THR A 47 6.32 -2.90 0.76
C THR A 47 4.87 -2.66 0.43
N VAL A 48 4.55 -2.47 -0.85
CA VAL A 48 3.19 -2.12 -1.28
C VAL A 48 2.62 -3.23 -2.16
N VAL A 49 1.39 -3.64 -1.87
CA VAL A 49 0.57 -4.50 -2.73
C VAL A 49 -0.74 -3.79 -2.98
N GLY A 50 -1.18 -3.72 -4.23
CA GLY A 50 -2.49 -3.13 -4.56
C GLY A 50 -3.39 -4.06 -5.34
N SER A 51 -4.59 -3.59 -5.65
CA SER A 51 -5.57 -4.36 -6.41
C SER A 51 -6.09 -3.62 -7.64
N CYS A 52 -6.50 -4.33 -8.68
CA CYS A 52 -7.06 -3.75 -9.90
C CYS A 52 -8.19 -4.63 -10.46
N THR A 53 -9.04 -4.07 -11.32
CA THR A 53 -10.23 -4.75 -11.86
C THR A 53 -10.06 -5.26 -13.28
N SER A 54 -8.84 -5.25 -13.83
CA SER A 54 -8.53 -5.78 -15.16
C SER A 54 -7.18 -6.48 -15.16
N GLU A 55 -7.12 -7.64 -15.83
CA GLU A 55 -5.92 -8.47 -15.90
C GLU A 55 -4.79 -7.76 -16.67
N GLN A 56 -5.14 -7.06 -17.76
CA GLN A 56 -4.18 -6.28 -18.55
C GLN A 56 -3.52 -5.19 -17.71
N LYS A 57 -4.28 -4.54 -16.82
CA LYS A 57 -3.72 -3.52 -15.93
C LYS A 57 -2.79 -4.15 -14.88
N LYS A 58 -3.11 -5.35 -14.40
CA LYS A 58 -2.26 -6.11 -13.49
C LYS A 58 -0.87 -6.34 -14.09
N GLU A 59 -0.82 -6.81 -15.32
CA GLU A 59 0.43 -7.09 -16.04
C GLU A 59 1.28 -5.84 -16.21
N ARG A 60 0.68 -4.73 -16.66
CA ARG A 60 1.38 -3.44 -16.77
C ARG A 60 1.96 -2.99 -15.42
N LEU A 61 1.15 -3.05 -14.37
CA LEU A 61 1.59 -2.63 -13.03
C LEU A 61 2.75 -3.50 -12.52
N TRP A 62 2.74 -4.80 -12.79
CA TRP A 62 3.85 -5.68 -12.45
C TRP A 62 5.13 -5.33 -13.21
N ALA A 63 5.04 -5.00 -14.50
CA ALA A 63 6.17 -4.52 -15.28
C ALA A 63 6.72 -3.19 -14.73
N ASP A 64 5.84 -2.32 -14.23
CA ASP A 64 6.19 -1.07 -13.54
C ASP A 64 6.67 -1.28 -12.08
N GLY A 65 6.81 -2.54 -11.65
CA GLY A 65 7.28 -2.94 -10.33
C GLY A 65 6.24 -2.80 -9.21
N LEU A 66 4.98 -2.49 -9.51
CA LEU A 66 3.88 -2.50 -8.56
C LEU A 66 3.18 -3.86 -8.55
N HIS A 67 3.33 -4.59 -7.45
CA HIS A 67 2.59 -5.83 -7.26
C HIS A 67 1.09 -5.56 -7.12
N ALA A 68 0.34 -5.95 -8.14
CA ALA A 68 -1.11 -5.83 -8.20
C ALA A 68 -1.80 -7.20 -8.20
N VAL A 69 -2.94 -7.32 -7.52
CA VAL A 69 -3.82 -8.48 -7.62
C VAL A 69 -5.10 -8.12 -8.36
N TYR A 70 -5.62 -9.05 -9.16
CA TYR A 70 -6.96 -8.88 -9.73
C TYR A 70 -8.00 -9.03 -8.61
N PHE A 71 -8.80 -8.00 -8.41
CA PHE A 71 -9.82 -7.95 -7.37
C PHE A 71 -11.05 -7.26 -7.91
N LYS A 72 -12.16 -7.99 -7.96
CA LYS A 72 -13.46 -7.45 -8.35
C LYS A 72 -14.38 -7.47 -7.14
N LEU A 73 -14.70 -6.29 -6.61
CA LEU A 73 -15.63 -6.16 -5.50
C LEU A 73 -17.05 -6.47 -5.99
N SER A 74 -17.58 -7.65 -5.67
CA SER A 74 -18.98 -8.00 -5.94
C SER A 74 -19.87 -7.26 -4.94
N LEU A 75 -20.41 -6.12 -5.35
CA LEU A 75 -21.40 -5.40 -4.56
C LEU A 75 -22.71 -6.20 -4.54
N ILE A 76 -22.92 -7.05 -3.53
CA ILE A 76 -24.26 -7.53 -3.20
C ILE A 76 -25.10 -6.29 -2.86
N ARG A 77 -26.08 -5.99 -3.71
CA ARG A 77 -26.93 -4.80 -3.67
C ARG A 77 -27.70 -4.72 -2.35
N ARG A 78 -27.30 -3.80 -1.46
CA ARG A 78 -28.25 -2.94 -0.71
C ARG A 78 -28.13 -1.49 -1.22
N ALA A 79 -28.15 -1.36 -2.55
CA ALA A 79 -27.98 -0.10 -3.27
C ALA A 79 -29.31 0.67 -3.38
N TRP A 80 -29.66 1.45 -2.35
CA TRP A 80 -30.66 2.52 -2.48
C TRP A 80 -30.29 3.84 -1.76
N ARG A 81 -29.10 3.97 -1.13
CA ARG A 81 -28.80 5.14 -0.27
C ARG A 81 -27.64 6.05 -0.71
N ILE A 82 -26.98 5.81 -1.84
CA ILE A 82 -25.77 6.60 -2.23
C ILE A 82 -25.97 7.39 -3.54
N ARG A 83 -27.14 7.28 -4.19
CA ARG A 83 -27.36 7.97 -5.48
C ARG A 83 -27.42 9.51 -5.38
N HIS A 84 -27.58 10.06 -4.17
CA HIS A 84 -27.59 11.51 -3.94
C HIS A 84 -26.20 12.13 -3.65
N PHE A 85 -25.18 11.34 -3.31
CA PHE A 85 -23.89 11.91 -2.91
C PHE A 85 -23.02 12.29 -4.13
N PHE A 86 -22.98 11.45 -5.16
CA PHE A 86 -22.10 11.68 -6.32
C PHE A 86 -22.59 12.74 -7.30
N ARG A 87 -23.87 13.14 -7.27
CA ARG A 87 -24.37 14.21 -8.14
C ARG A 87 -23.97 15.62 -7.66
N TRP A 88 -23.55 15.78 -6.41
CA TRP A 88 -23.18 17.07 -5.84
C TRP A 88 -21.70 17.43 -6.05
N MET A 89 -20.82 16.44 -6.28
CA MET A 89 -19.36 16.65 -6.31
C MET A 89 -18.78 16.99 -7.69
N CYS A 90 -19.55 16.82 -8.78
CA CYS A 90 -19.10 17.16 -10.13
C CYS A 90 -19.52 18.58 -10.59
N TRP A 91 -20.06 19.40 -9.68
CA TRP A 91 -20.41 20.80 -9.96
C TRP A 91 -20.22 21.66 -8.70
N SER A 92 -18.97 21.83 -8.27
CA SER A 92 -18.51 22.87 -7.33
C SER A 92 -16.99 23.01 -7.41
#